data_AF-A0A6I4XHY6-F1
#
_entry.id   AF-A0A6I4XHY6-F1
#
_cell.length_a   1.000
_cell.length_b   1.000
_cell.length_c   1.000
_cell.angle_alpha   90.00
_cell.angle_beta   90.00
_cell.angle_gamma   90.00
#
_symmetry.space_group_name_H-M   'P 1'
#
loop_
_entity.id
_entity.type
_entity.pdbx_description
1 polymer ?
#
loop_
_entity_poly.entity_id
_entity_poly.type
_entity_poly.pdbx_seq_one_letter_code
_entity_poly.pdbx_strand_id
1 'polypeptide(L)'
;MKKVVSILGDPYHPHEPLVQFIQTILKKLPQKTYWKDSGMEELGKELGDKPDLVILSKENRLSLGDAVKNMWLTKELDHALENYVAEGGNLLALHSGLSCYPETSRYHQLLKGRFVHHPKQTQVTYQLTDGTSFSFYDEHYFTQVKQEETEIFLRSFSIYGESLAAWRHSYGKGKVLCYTPAHSLAGMLEDMNQRTLIENILWFFESK
;
A
#
# COMPACT_ATOMS: atom_id res chain seq x y z
N MET A 1 0.26 16.89 15.28
CA MET A 1 1.04 16.66 14.04
C MET A 1 1.25 15.17 13.92
N LYS A 2 0.93 14.57 12.77
CA LYS A 2 1.03 13.12 12.55
C LYS A 2 2.39 12.77 11.97
N LYS A 3 3.08 11.78 12.53
CA LYS A 3 4.37 11.27 12.02
C LYS A 3 4.11 10.20 10.96
N VAL A 4 4.62 10.40 9.76
CA VAL A 4 4.49 9.48 8.64
C VAL A 4 5.88 9.06 8.16
N VAL A 5 6.09 7.76 7.99
CA VAL A 5 7.30 7.20 7.38
C VAL A 5 6.90 6.51 6.09
N SER A 6 7.65 6.73 5.01
CA SER A 6 7.49 5.96 3.77
C SER A 6 8.75 5.16 3.44
N ILE A 7 8.56 3.96 2.92
CA ILE A 7 9.58 3.17 2.23
C ILE A 7 9.11 2.98 0.79
N LEU A 8 9.79 3.65 -0.13
CA LEU A 8 9.31 3.81 -1.51
C LEU A 8 10.34 3.29 -2.51
N GLY A 9 9.83 2.73 -3.59
CA GLY A 9 10.57 2.47 -4.80
C GLY A 9 11.30 1.13 -4.83
N ASP A 10 11.39 0.60 -6.04
CA ASP A 10 12.06 -0.64 -6.40
C ASP A 10 12.40 -0.59 -7.92
N PRO A 11 13.08 -1.60 -8.49
CA PRO A 11 13.50 -1.55 -9.90
C PRO A 11 12.36 -1.37 -10.93
N TYR A 12 11.11 -1.69 -10.57
CA TYR A 12 9.94 -1.56 -11.45
C TYR A 12 9.12 -0.30 -11.14
N HIS A 13 9.26 0.25 -9.93
CA HIS A 13 8.53 1.41 -9.45
C HIS A 13 9.50 2.52 -9.05
N PRO A 14 9.79 3.48 -9.95
CA PRO A 14 10.77 4.53 -9.70
C PRO A 14 10.44 5.33 -8.44
N HIS A 15 11.48 5.61 -7.64
CA HIS A 15 11.35 6.25 -6.34
C HIS A 15 10.82 7.69 -6.43
N GLU A 16 11.34 8.50 -7.35
CA GLU A 16 11.01 9.93 -7.44
C GLU A 16 9.52 10.23 -7.73
N PRO A 17 8.85 9.56 -8.70
CA PRO A 17 7.39 9.70 -8.88
C PRO A 17 6.59 9.35 -7.62
N LEU A 18 6.96 8.28 -6.91
CA LEU A 18 6.29 7.88 -5.67
C LEU A 18 6.46 8.95 -4.58
N VAL A 19 7.66 9.51 -4.43
CA VAL A 19 7.92 10.62 -3.49
C VAL A 19 7.03 11.81 -3.80
N GLN A 20 6.93 12.22 -5.07
CA GLN A 20 6.07 13.34 -5.48
C GLN A 20 4.58 13.04 -5.23
N PHE A 21 4.14 11.81 -5.50
CA PHE A 21 2.78 11.36 -5.25
C PHE A 21 2.45 11.42 -3.76
N ILE A 22 3.25 10.78 -2.89
CA ILE A 22 3.05 10.80 -1.44
C ILE A 22 3.13 12.22 -0.89
N GLN A 23 4.07 13.05 -1.35
CA GLN A 23 4.15 14.44 -0.94
C GLN A 23 2.88 15.22 -1.27
N THR A 24 2.29 14.98 -2.44
CA THR A 24 1.03 15.62 -2.88
C THR A 24 -0.13 15.19 -2.00
N ILE A 25 -0.26 13.89 -1.73
CA ILE A 25 -1.29 13.32 -0.87
C ILE A 25 -1.19 13.91 0.54
N LEU A 26 0.00 13.88 1.15
CA LEU A 26 0.19 14.36 2.52
C LEU A 26 -0.02 15.88 2.66
N LYS A 27 0.35 16.68 1.65
CA LYS A 27 0.07 18.14 1.63
C LYS A 27 -1.42 18.47 1.57
N LYS A 28 -2.23 17.59 0.99
CA LYS A 28 -3.69 17.77 0.87
C LYS A 28 -4.45 17.31 2.13
N LEU A 29 -3.78 16.68 3.09
CA LEU A 29 -4.41 16.32 4.36
C LEU A 29 -4.75 17.56 5.20
N PRO A 30 -5.91 17.60 5.87
CA PRO A 30 -6.29 18.71 6.75
C PRO A 30 -5.40 18.81 8.00
N GLN A 31 -4.85 17.70 8.50
CA GLN A 31 -3.91 17.68 9.61
C GLN A 31 -2.46 17.85 9.16
N LYS A 32 -1.67 18.58 9.96
CA LYS A 32 -0.21 18.70 9.74
C LYS A 32 0.47 17.33 9.89
N THR A 33 1.29 16.98 8.91
CA THR A 33 2.14 15.79 8.91
C THR A 33 3.62 16.16 9.01
N TYR A 34 4.38 15.42 9.82
CA TYR A 34 5.82 15.31 9.68
C TYR A 34 6.09 14.04 8.87
N TRP A 35 6.66 14.18 7.68
CA TRP A 35 6.93 13.07 6.78
C TRP A 35 8.43 12.85 6.64
N LYS A 36 8.86 11.60 6.79
CA LYS A 36 10.19 11.12 6.46
C LYS A 36 10.08 10.03 5.41
N ASP A 37 10.78 10.21 4.30
CA ASP A 37 11.03 9.15 3.33
C ASP A 37 12.35 8.46 3.68
N SER A 38 12.30 7.15 3.93
CA SER A 38 13.40 6.36 4.48
C SER A 38 13.76 5.19 3.57
N GLY A 39 15.02 4.75 3.64
CA GLY A 39 15.45 3.49 3.05
C GLY A 39 14.92 2.28 3.82
N MET A 40 14.79 1.14 3.14
CA MET A 40 14.32 -0.11 3.76
C MET A 40 15.19 -0.56 4.95
N GLU A 41 16.48 -0.22 4.90
CA GLU A 41 17.48 -0.54 5.92
C GLU A 41 17.19 0.17 7.25
N GLU A 42 16.49 1.31 7.20
CA GLU A 42 16.11 2.08 8.38
C GLU A 42 14.78 1.63 8.99
N LEU A 43 13.99 0.79 8.29
CA LEU A 43 12.61 0.46 8.69
C LEU A 43 12.53 -0.04 10.13
N GLY A 44 13.44 -0.92 10.56
CA GLY A 44 13.44 -1.42 11.93
C GLY A 44 13.58 -0.32 12.98
N LYS A 45 14.42 0.69 12.72
CA LYS A 45 14.57 1.87 13.57
C LYS A 45 13.31 2.73 13.54
N GLU A 46 12.79 3.01 12.35
CA GLU A 46 11.59 3.83 12.17
C GLU A 46 10.37 3.23 12.91
N LEU A 47 10.19 1.90 12.87
CA LEU A 47 9.14 1.21 13.61
C LEU A 47 9.29 1.41 15.14
N GLY A 48 10.53 1.45 15.63
CA GLY A 48 10.85 1.72 17.04
C GLY A 48 10.43 3.12 17.52
N ASP A 49 10.44 4.10 16.61
CA ASP A 49 9.99 5.48 16.87
C ASP A 49 8.46 5.63 16.85
N LYS A 50 7.74 4.54 16.57
CA LYS A 50 6.27 4.42 16.58
C LYS A 50 5.57 5.56 15.81
N PRO A 51 5.83 5.71 14.49
CA PRO A 51 5.14 6.69 13.66
C PRO A 51 3.63 6.44 13.66
N ASP A 52 2.82 7.48 13.41
CA ASP A 52 1.37 7.34 13.28
C ASP A 52 0.97 6.55 12.02
N LEU A 53 1.82 6.51 11.00
CA LEU A 53 1.59 5.77 9.75
C LEU A 53 2.91 5.35 9.10
N VAL A 54 2.99 4.10 8.65
CA VAL A 54 4.00 3.59 7.71
C VAL A 54 3.34 3.36 6.35
N ILE A 55 3.95 3.89 5.29
CA ILE A 55 3.56 3.66 3.89
C ILE A 55 4.64 2.80 3.23
N LEU A 56 4.27 1.60 2.77
CA LEU A 56 5.15 0.71 2.03
C LEU A 56 4.72 0.64 0.57
N SER A 57 5.56 1.14 -0.33
CA SER A 57 5.43 0.99 -1.78
C SER A 57 6.75 0.46 -2.34
N LYS A 58 7.06 -0.78 -1.97
CA LYS A 58 8.30 -1.47 -2.34
C LYS A 58 8.01 -2.95 -2.43
N GLU A 59 8.32 -3.57 -3.57
CA GLU A 59 8.27 -5.04 -3.66
C GLU A 59 9.35 -5.70 -2.79
N ASN A 60 9.12 -6.93 -2.37
CA ASN A 60 10.04 -7.61 -1.46
C ASN A 60 11.39 -8.01 -2.09
N ARG A 61 11.49 -8.09 -3.42
CA ARG A 61 12.74 -8.48 -4.11
C ARG A 61 13.73 -7.32 -4.13
N LEU A 62 15.00 -7.61 -3.92
CA LEU A 62 16.10 -6.64 -3.98
C LEU A 62 16.62 -6.39 -5.39
N SER A 63 16.45 -7.36 -6.29
CA SER A 63 17.05 -7.35 -7.63
C SER A 63 16.11 -7.96 -8.65
N LEU A 64 16.25 -7.53 -9.91
CA LEU A 64 15.56 -8.11 -11.06
C LEU A 64 15.84 -9.63 -11.15
N GLY A 65 14.80 -10.47 -11.22
CA GLY A 65 14.89 -11.92 -11.45
C GLY A 65 14.35 -12.83 -10.34
N ASP A 66 14.20 -14.12 -10.65
CA ASP A 66 13.53 -15.17 -9.85
C ASP A 66 14.38 -15.76 -8.71
N ALA A 67 15.48 -15.13 -8.32
CA ALA A 67 16.24 -15.62 -7.18
C ALA A 67 15.48 -15.30 -5.88
N VAL A 68 14.64 -16.24 -5.43
CA VAL A 68 13.96 -16.32 -4.11
C VAL A 68 14.89 -15.99 -2.93
N LYS A 69 16.21 -15.99 -3.14
CA LYS A 69 17.25 -15.71 -2.14
C LYS A 69 17.52 -14.22 -1.87
N ASN A 70 16.98 -13.29 -2.65
CA ASN A 70 17.25 -11.85 -2.51
C ASN A 70 15.99 -11.06 -2.11
N MET A 71 15.44 -11.36 -0.93
CA MET A 71 14.33 -10.61 -0.33
C MET A 71 14.83 -9.69 0.77
N TRP A 72 14.21 -8.52 0.94
CA TRP A 72 14.61 -7.57 1.99
C TRP A 72 13.88 -7.77 3.31
N LEU A 73 12.66 -8.35 3.29
CA LEU A 73 11.93 -8.65 4.52
C LEU A 73 12.60 -9.82 5.26
N THR A 74 13.34 -9.50 6.31
CA THR A 74 13.88 -10.49 7.25
C THR A 74 12.80 -10.96 8.23
N LYS A 75 13.04 -12.06 8.93
CA LYS A 75 12.12 -12.54 9.99
C LYS A 75 11.95 -11.50 11.09
N GLU A 76 13.03 -10.82 11.47
CA GLU A 76 13.02 -9.80 12.52
C GLU A 76 12.15 -8.60 12.11
N LEU A 77 12.28 -8.13 10.86
CA LEU A 77 11.44 -7.06 10.32
C LEU A 77 9.98 -7.50 10.15
N ASP A 78 9.74 -8.73 9.72
CA ASP A 78 8.40 -9.32 9.60
C ASP A 78 7.65 -9.30 10.94
N HIS A 79 8.34 -9.72 12.01
CA HIS A 79 7.83 -9.62 13.38
C HIS A 79 7.66 -8.17 13.85
N ALA A 80 8.62 -7.28 13.54
CA ALA A 80 8.54 -5.88 13.96
C ALA A 80 7.37 -5.14 13.31
N LEU A 81 7.08 -5.40 12.04
CA LEU A 81 5.94 -4.82 11.32
C LEU A 81 4.61 -5.26 11.92
N GLU A 82 4.44 -6.56 12.18
CA GLU A 82 3.23 -7.07 12.83
C GLU A 82 3.04 -6.46 14.22
N ASN A 83 4.09 -6.43 15.04
CA ASN A 83 4.04 -5.85 16.39
C ASN A 83 3.71 -4.35 16.35
N TYR A 84 4.34 -3.59 15.45
CA TYR A 84 4.07 -2.16 15.27
C TYR A 84 2.57 -1.91 15.03
N VAL A 85 1.95 -2.65 14.11
CA VAL A 85 0.51 -2.49 13.85
C VAL A 85 -0.32 -2.99 15.02
N ALA A 86 -0.02 -4.17 15.57
CA ALA A 86 -0.75 -4.74 16.69
C ALA A 86 -0.75 -3.81 17.94
N GLU A 87 0.31 -3.01 18.13
CA GLU A 87 0.45 -2.06 19.22
C GLU A 87 -0.19 -0.69 18.97
N GLY A 88 -0.68 -0.39 17.76
CA GLY A 88 -1.39 0.86 17.45
C GLY A 88 -0.87 1.62 16.24
N GLY A 89 0.21 1.15 15.62
CA GLY A 89 0.70 1.68 14.37
C GLY A 89 -0.27 1.45 13.22
N ASN A 90 -0.18 2.27 12.18
CA ASN A 90 -0.99 2.12 10.97
C ASN A 90 -0.11 1.77 9.78
N LEU A 91 -0.59 0.88 8.91
CA LEU A 91 0.15 0.43 7.73
C LEU A 91 -0.68 0.64 6.46
N LEU A 92 -0.12 1.38 5.51
CA LEU A 92 -0.55 1.40 4.11
C LEU A 92 0.40 0.55 3.27
N ALA A 93 -0.08 -0.57 2.73
CA ALA A 93 0.56 -1.29 1.64
C ALA A 93 0.05 -0.73 0.30
N LEU A 94 0.90 0.02 -0.38
CA LEU A 94 0.57 0.72 -1.62
C LEU A 94 1.23 0.01 -2.80
N HIS A 95 0.42 -0.41 -3.77
CA HIS A 95 0.83 -1.03 -5.03
C HIS A 95 1.92 -2.10 -4.87
N SER A 96 3.20 -1.78 -5.12
CA SER A 96 4.30 -2.75 -5.01
C SER A 96 4.55 -3.23 -3.58
N GLY A 97 4.05 -2.52 -2.56
CA GLY A 97 3.97 -2.99 -1.18
C GLY A 97 3.15 -4.26 -0.98
N LEU A 98 2.40 -4.72 -1.99
CA LEU A 98 1.68 -6.01 -1.96
C LEU A 98 2.46 -7.15 -2.64
N SER A 99 3.55 -6.85 -3.34
CA SER A 99 4.18 -7.77 -4.29
C SER A 99 5.39 -8.52 -3.72
N CYS A 100 5.48 -9.81 -4.04
CA CYS A 100 6.61 -10.70 -3.76
C CYS A 100 6.88 -11.02 -2.27
N TYR A 101 5.92 -10.79 -1.38
CA TYR A 101 6.02 -11.19 0.03
C TYR A 101 5.65 -12.68 0.21
N PRO A 102 6.39 -13.47 1.00
CA PRO A 102 6.08 -14.88 1.22
C PRO A 102 4.70 -15.07 1.85
N GLU A 103 3.90 -16.02 1.35
CA GLU A 103 2.57 -16.32 1.92
C GLU A 103 2.64 -16.77 3.38
N THR A 104 3.77 -17.32 3.81
CA THR A 104 4.02 -17.72 5.21
C THR A 104 4.47 -16.58 6.12
N SER A 105 4.74 -15.38 5.58
CA SER A 105 5.15 -14.21 6.37
C SER A 105 4.00 -13.62 7.18
N ARG A 106 4.34 -12.97 8.28
CA ARG A 106 3.39 -12.21 9.10
C ARG A 106 2.88 -11.00 8.36
N TYR A 107 3.73 -10.36 7.56
CA TYR A 107 3.36 -9.26 6.69
C TYR A 107 2.22 -9.67 5.74
N HIS A 108 2.32 -10.82 5.09
CA HIS A 108 1.24 -11.33 4.26
C HIS A 108 -0.08 -11.52 5.05
N GLN A 109 0.00 -12.11 6.25
CA GLN A 109 -1.17 -12.30 7.11
C GLN A 109 -1.78 -10.97 7.58
N LEU A 110 -0.94 -9.98 7.89
CA LEU A 110 -1.31 -8.64 8.27
C LEU A 110 -2.12 -7.93 7.18
N LEU A 111 -1.73 -8.12 5.92
CA LEU A 111 -2.44 -7.54 4.77
C LEU A 111 -3.81 -8.19 4.54
N LYS A 112 -4.05 -9.42 4.99
CA LYS A 112 -5.27 -10.21 4.70
C LYS A 112 -5.60 -10.29 3.21
N GLY A 113 -4.59 -10.12 2.37
CA GLY A 113 -4.68 -10.21 0.93
C GLY A 113 -3.31 -10.08 0.30
N ARG A 114 -3.24 -10.34 -1.01
CA ARG A 114 -1.99 -10.28 -1.78
C ARG A 114 -2.22 -9.99 -3.24
N PHE A 115 -1.16 -9.49 -3.86
CA PHE A 115 -0.95 -9.58 -5.29
C PHE A 115 -0.79 -11.04 -5.74
N VAL A 116 -1.43 -11.39 -6.85
CA VAL A 116 -1.27 -12.70 -7.52
C VAL A 116 -0.50 -12.52 -8.82
N HIS A 117 -0.99 -11.64 -9.70
CA HIS A 117 -0.38 -11.30 -10.97
C HIS A 117 -1.00 -10.02 -11.54
N HIS A 118 -0.43 -9.50 -12.63
CA HIS A 118 -1.10 -8.57 -13.52
C HIS A 118 -0.81 -8.96 -14.97
N PRO A 119 -1.74 -8.73 -15.92
CA PRO A 119 -1.49 -8.88 -17.34
C PRO A 119 -0.65 -7.70 -17.87
N LYS A 120 -0.48 -7.60 -19.18
CA LYS A 120 0.07 -6.38 -19.79
C LYS A 120 -0.76 -5.16 -19.37
N GLN A 121 -0.08 -4.05 -19.14
CA GLN A 121 -0.71 -2.78 -18.82
C GLN A 121 -1.84 -2.47 -19.82
N THR A 122 -2.92 -1.90 -19.30
CA THR A 122 -4.15 -1.66 -20.05
C THR A 122 -4.95 -0.54 -19.40
N GLN A 123 -6.05 -0.13 -20.03
CA GLN A 123 -7.01 0.76 -19.38
C GLN A 123 -7.68 -0.01 -18.24
N VAL A 124 -7.51 0.48 -17.01
CA VAL A 124 -8.15 -0.06 -15.82
C VAL A 124 -9.19 0.93 -15.34
N THR A 125 -10.39 0.44 -15.05
CA THR A 125 -11.45 1.22 -14.39
C THR A 125 -11.53 0.80 -12.95
N TYR A 126 -11.37 1.76 -12.05
CA TYR A 126 -11.54 1.58 -10.62
C TYR A 126 -12.91 2.11 -10.22
N GLN A 127 -13.66 1.33 -9.43
CA GLN A 127 -15.02 1.66 -9.00
C GLN A 127 -15.16 1.53 -7.49
N LEU A 128 -15.67 2.60 -6.88
CA LEU A 128 -16.03 2.69 -5.47
C LEU A 128 -17.38 2.03 -5.21
N THR A 129 -17.67 1.73 -3.94
CA THR A 129 -18.92 1.09 -3.51
C THR A 129 -20.17 1.92 -3.75
N ASP A 130 -20.04 3.25 -3.89
CA ASP A 130 -21.13 4.16 -4.24
C ASP A 130 -21.40 4.24 -5.76
N GLY A 131 -20.64 3.50 -6.57
CA GLY A 131 -20.72 3.48 -8.02
C GLY A 131 -19.84 4.51 -8.73
N THR A 132 -19.20 5.43 -8.00
CA THR A 132 -18.23 6.39 -8.58
C THR A 132 -17.07 5.61 -9.19
N SER A 133 -16.71 5.95 -10.43
CA SER A 133 -15.63 5.28 -11.14
C SER A 133 -14.68 6.25 -11.83
N PHE A 134 -13.42 5.84 -11.94
CA PHE A 134 -12.35 6.57 -12.62
C PHE A 134 -11.45 5.57 -13.33
N SER A 135 -10.81 5.99 -14.43
CA SER A 135 -10.05 5.06 -15.27
C SER A 135 -8.77 5.69 -15.80
N PHE A 136 -7.70 4.91 -15.84
CA PHE A 136 -6.43 5.29 -16.43
C PHE A 136 -5.65 4.06 -16.90
N TYR A 137 -4.62 4.28 -17.71
CA TYR A 137 -3.73 3.22 -18.16
C TYR A 137 -2.81 2.78 -17.00
N ASP A 138 -2.89 1.51 -16.61
CA ASP A 138 -2.24 1.00 -15.40
C ASP A 138 -1.94 -0.51 -15.48
N GLU A 139 -1.29 -1.04 -14.43
CA GLU A 139 -1.22 -2.47 -14.17
C GLU A 139 -2.49 -2.97 -13.48
N HIS A 140 -3.29 -3.80 -14.16
CA HIS A 140 -4.48 -4.38 -13.54
C HIS A 140 -4.08 -5.50 -12.57
N TYR A 141 -3.95 -5.17 -11.28
CA TYR A 141 -3.60 -6.13 -10.24
C TYR A 141 -4.76 -7.11 -9.96
N PHE A 142 -4.49 -8.40 -10.17
CA PHE A 142 -5.34 -9.49 -9.68
C PHE A 142 -4.90 -9.88 -8.28
N THR A 143 -5.84 -9.81 -7.33
CA THR A 143 -5.58 -10.03 -5.91
C THR A 143 -6.40 -11.18 -5.34
N GLN A 144 -5.90 -11.75 -4.25
CA GLN A 144 -6.67 -12.61 -3.37
C GLN A 144 -6.82 -11.89 -2.03
N VAL A 145 -8.04 -11.82 -1.50
CA VAL A 145 -8.35 -11.10 -0.25
C VAL A 145 -9.30 -11.93 0.60
N LYS A 146 -9.08 -11.94 1.92
CA LYS A 146 -10.01 -12.48 2.89
C LYS A 146 -11.17 -11.51 3.12
N GLN A 147 -12.19 -11.60 2.27
CA GLN A 147 -13.28 -10.62 2.23
C GLN A 147 -14.11 -10.60 3.52
N GLU A 148 -14.28 -11.74 4.17
CA GLU A 148 -14.99 -11.88 5.45
C GLU A 148 -14.27 -11.19 6.61
N GLU A 149 -12.98 -10.87 6.44
CA GLU A 149 -12.14 -10.24 7.45
C GLU A 149 -11.76 -8.78 7.13
N THR A 150 -12.25 -8.25 6.00
CA THR A 150 -11.84 -6.95 5.46
C THR A 150 -13.01 -6.15 4.89
N GLU A 151 -12.91 -4.82 4.93
CA GLU A 151 -13.82 -3.93 4.24
C GLU A 151 -13.26 -3.67 2.83
N ILE A 152 -13.91 -4.22 1.81
CA ILE A 152 -13.58 -3.93 0.40
C ILE A 152 -14.31 -2.67 -0.02
N PHE A 153 -13.58 -1.66 -0.50
CA PHE A 153 -14.17 -0.39 -0.93
C PHE A 153 -13.82 0.01 -2.37
N LEU A 154 -12.90 -0.70 -3.03
CA LEU A 154 -12.53 -0.43 -4.42
C LEU A 154 -12.40 -1.74 -5.21
N ARG A 155 -13.06 -1.80 -6.36
CA ARG A 155 -12.94 -2.87 -7.37
C ARG A 155 -12.27 -2.34 -8.62
N SER A 156 -11.61 -3.20 -9.38
CA SER A 156 -10.98 -2.85 -10.65
C SER A 156 -11.49 -3.75 -11.78
N PHE A 157 -11.58 -3.16 -12.98
CA PHE A 157 -12.09 -3.80 -14.18
C PHE A 157 -11.19 -3.48 -15.37
N SER A 158 -10.95 -4.47 -16.23
CA SER A 158 -10.36 -4.26 -17.54
C SER A 158 -10.82 -5.33 -18.52
N ILE A 159 -10.26 -5.34 -19.73
CA ILE A 159 -10.47 -6.41 -20.71
C ILE A 159 -10.07 -7.81 -20.20
N TYR A 160 -9.30 -7.89 -19.10
CA TYR A 160 -8.85 -9.13 -18.51
C TYR A 160 -9.75 -9.64 -17.36
N GLY A 161 -10.80 -8.90 -17.00
CA GLY A 161 -11.77 -9.31 -15.96
C GLY A 161 -11.93 -8.28 -14.85
N GLU A 162 -12.30 -8.76 -13.66
CA GLU A 162 -12.52 -7.98 -12.43
C GLU A 162 -11.58 -8.46 -11.31
N SER A 163 -11.17 -7.54 -10.43
CA SER A 163 -10.38 -7.82 -9.24
C SER A 163 -10.74 -6.87 -8.08
N LEU A 164 -10.27 -7.20 -6.87
CA LEU A 164 -10.37 -6.33 -5.70
C LEU A 164 -9.13 -5.42 -5.65
N ALA A 165 -9.35 -4.12 -5.62
CA ALA A 165 -8.30 -3.12 -5.78
C ALA A 165 -7.93 -2.39 -4.49
N ALA A 166 -8.84 -2.33 -3.51
CA ALA A 166 -8.49 -1.81 -2.20
C ALA A 166 -9.39 -2.37 -1.09
N TRP A 167 -8.75 -2.59 0.05
CA TRP A 167 -9.40 -3.09 1.26
C TRP A 167 -8.71 -2.57 2.51
N ARG A 168 -9.46 -2.53 3.61
CA ARG A 168 -8.96 -2.07 4.91
C ARG A 168 -9.56 -2.85 6.06
N HIS A 169 -8.85 -2.89 7.19
CA HIS A 169 -9.30 -3.57 8.41
C HIS A 169 -8.52 -3.11 9.64
N SER A 170 -9.07 -3.36 10.83
CA SER A 170 -8.32 -3.25 12.08
C SER A 170 -7.45 -4.49 12.30
N TYR A 171 -6.27 -4.30 12.92
CA TYR A 171 -5.40 -5.38 13.36
C TYR A 171 -4.80 -5.05 14.73
N GLY A 172 -5.19 -5.81 15.76
CA GLY A 172 -4.89 -5.45 17.15
C GLY A 172 -5.34 -4.02 17.46
N LYS A 173 -4.42 -3.16 17.91
CA LYS A 173 -4.69 -1.75 18.19
C LYS A 173 -4.51 -0.84 16.98
N GLY A 174 -3.93 -1.31 15.89
CA GLY A 174 -3.70 -0.55 14.66
C GLY A 174 -4.73 -0.80 13.57
N LYS A 175 -4.41 -0.31 12.38
CA LYS A 175 -5.21 -0.40 11.16
C LYS A 175 -4.32 -0.70 9.95
N VAL A 176 -4.86 -1.39 8.97
CA VAL A 176 -4.19 -1.76 7.73
C VAL A 176 -5.04 -1.31 6.54
N LEU A 177 -4.39 -0.74 5.53
CA LEU A 177 -4.94 -0.42 4.22
C LEU A 177 -4.08 -1.04 3.14
N CYS A 178 -4.70 -1.75 2.23
CA CYS A 178 -4.07 -2.25 1.01
C CYS A 178 -4.72 -1.54 -0.17
N TYR A 179 -3.90 -0.94 -1.04
CA TYR A 179 -4.36 -0.09 -2.13
C TYR A 179 -3.55 -0.36 -3.39
N THR A 180 -4.15 -0.95 -4.41
CA THR A 180 -3.44 -1.35 -5.64
C THR A 180 -3.14 -0.19 -6.60
N PRO A 181 -3.97 0.86 -6.76
CA PRO A 181 -3.58 1.96 -7.65
C PRO A 181 -2.41 2.79 -7.06
N ALA A 182 -1.45 3.29 -7.82
CA ALA A 182 -1.24 3.15 -9.26
C ALA A 182 0.24 2.88 -9.57
N HIS A 183 0.51 2.22 -10.69
CA HIS A 183 1.85 2.09 -11.27
C HIS A 183 2.21 3.33 -12.08
N SER A 184 1.27 3.83 -12.89
CA SER A 184 1.53 4.88 -13.88
C SER A 184 1.46 6.30 -13.28
N LEU A 185 2.24 7.22 -13.85
CA LEU A 185 2.16 8.64 -13.51
C LEU A 185 0.75 9.21 -13.75
N ALA A 186 0.08 8.76 -14.82
CA ALA A 186 -1.29 9.16 -15.10
C ALA A 186 -2.25 8.78 -13.95
N GLY A 187 -2.10 7.58 -13.39
CA GLY A 187 -2.85 7.14 -12.22
C GLY A 187 -2.50 7.92 -10.96
N MET A 188 -1.21 8.18 -10.72
CA MET A 188 -0.77 9.00 -9.57
C MET A 188 -1.31 10.43 -9.63
N LEU A 189 -1.52 10.98 -10.83
CA LEU A 189 -2.04 12.33 -11.05
C LEU A 189 -3.58 12.38 -11.14
N GLU A 190 -4.27 11.25 -11.18
CA GLU A 190 -5.73 11.21 -11.32
C GLU A 190 -6.41 11.69 -10.03
N ASP A 191 -7.32 12.66 -10.16
CA ASP A 191 -7.90 13.39 -9.04
C ASP A 191 -8.75 12.50 -8.13
N MET A 192 -9.55 11.59 -8.70
CA MET A 192 -10.39 10.68 -7.92
C MET A 192 -9.56 9.63 -7.19
N ASN A 193 -8.47 9.15 -7.78
CA ASN A 193 -7.51 8.25 -7.16
C ASN A 193 -6.83 8.93 -5.96
N GLN A 194 -6.34 10.16 -6.15
CA GLN A 194 -5.75 10.94 -5.06
C GLN A 194 -6.75 11.18 -3.94
N ARG A 195 -7.98 11.57 -4.28
CA ARG A 195 -9.05 11.80 -3.29
C ARG A 195 -9.39 10.53 -2.52
N THR A 196 -9.54 9.40 -3.21
CA THR A 196 -9.82 8.10 -2.60
C THR A 196 -8.72 7.71 -1.62
N LEU A 197 -7.45 7.88 -1.99
CA LEU A 197 -6.32 7.57 -1.12
C LEU A 197 -6.27 8.53 0.09
N ILE A 198 -6.52 9.82 -0.10
CA ILE A 198 -6.59 10.82 0.98
C ILE A 198 -7.66 10.45 2.01
N GLU A 199 -8.87 10.13 1.56
CA GLU A 199 -10.00 9.75 2.42
C GLU A 199 -9.67 8.49 3.25
N ASN A 200 -8.97 7.52 2.65
CA ASN A 200 -8.58 6.30 3.34
C ASN A 200 -7.34 6.47 4.24
N ILE A 201 -6.48 7.45 3.98
CA ILE A 201 -5.43 7.84 4.93
C ILE A 201 -6.05 8.57 6.13
N LEU A 202 -7.10 9.37 5.94
CA LEU A 202 -7.80 10.03 7.04
C LEU A 202 -8.42 9.03 8.02
N TRP A 203 -8.96 7.92 7.49
CA TRP A 203 -9.46 6.82 8.30
C TRP A 203 -8.43 6.28 9.32
N PHE A 204 -7.13 6.32 9.03
CA PHE A 204 -6.10 5.93 10.01
C PHE A 204 -6.09 6.81 11.26
N PHE A 205 -6.45 8.09 11.11
CA PHE A 205 -6.34 9.09 12.17
C PHE A 205 -7.66 9.36 12.89
N GLU A 206 -8.75 8.74 12.45
CA GLU A 206 -10.01 8.72 13.19
C GLU A 206 -9.81 8.00 14.53
N SER A 207 -10.41 8.57 15.58
CA SER A 207 -10.42 7.95 16.91
C SER A 207 -11.18 6.63 16.86
N LYS A 208 -10.72 5.64 17.62
CA LYS A 208 -11.43 4.37 17.82
C LYS A 208 -12.65 4.55 18.69
#